data_AF-A0A956UIH2-F1
#
_entry.id   AF-A0A956UIH2-F1
#
_cell.length_a   1.000
_cell.length_b   1.000
_cell.length_c   1.000
_cell.angle_alpha   90.00
_cell.angle_beta   90.00
_cell.angle_gamma   90.00
#
_symmetry.space_group_name_H-M   'P 1'
#
loop_
_entity.id
_entity.type
_entity.pdbx_description
1 polymer ?
#
loop_
_entity_poly.entity_id
_entity_poly.type
_entity_poly.pdbx_seq_one_letter_code
_entity_poly.pdbx_strand_id
1 'polypeptide(L)'
;VKNMNSFRAVHDALVFEELRQAEALDQGERIPQETRGWVDDRAVTVSQRTKEEASDYRYFPEPDLPPLRFNEAYLESLRASLPELPEAKRNRFLALGLSDHEAETLVETRDRAEFFEALKARIGGDEQRATKLAANWVLGEVGRWANETGQDLADLPATPEKLAKLIQMAEEGAITAAAAKEVFSAVAESGEDPATVVEKRGLATISGDDELTAVVRDAIAGNAQAVADYHAGKESAIKFLVGQVMRATRGRADPQKATDLLAAELDSK
;
A
#
# COMPACT_ATOMS: atom_id res chain seq x y z
N VAL A 1 25.46 21.92 9.24
CA VAL A 1 25.16 22.45 7.89
C VAL A 1 23.76 23.06 7.90
N LYS A 2 23.47 24.06 7.07
CA LYS A 2 22.15 24.70 6.90
C LYS A 2 21.64 24.52 5.46
N ASN A 3 20.36 24.82 5.23
CA ASN A 3 19.72 24.82 3.91
C ASN A 3 19.62 23.43 3.24
N MET A 4 19.11 22.44 3.98
CA MET A 4 18.77 21.12 3.41
C MET A 4 17.26 20.96 3.46
N ASN A 5 16.62 20.82 2.31
CA ASN A 5 15.15 20.82 2.19
C ASN A 5 14.58 19.41 1.95
N SER A 6 15.41 18.37 2.01
CA SER A 6 14.99 16.98 1.84
C SER A 6 15.86 16.04 2.68
N PHE A 7 15.36 14.85 2.99
CA PHE A 7 16.16 13.82 3.68
C PHE A 7 17.41 13.43 2.89
N ARG A 8 17.31 13.37 1.55
CA ARG A 8 18.45 13.15 0.67
C ARG A 8 19.50 14.26 0.82
N ALA A 9 19.08 15.52 0.78
CA ALA A 9 20.01 16.65 0.95
C ALA A 9 20.68 16.62 2.33
N VAL A 10 19.96 16.22 3.39
CA VAL A 10 20.55 16.05 4.73
C VAL A 10 21.62 14.95 4.70
N HIS A 11 21.28 13.78 4.16
CA HIS A 11 22.22 12.66 4.03
C HIS A 11 23.47 13.07 3.24
N ASP A 12 23.29 13.60 2.02
CA ASP A 12 24.39 13.93 1.11
C ASP A 12 25.28 15.05 1.70
N ALA A 13 24.68 16.03 2.37
CA ALA A 13 25.43 17.07 3.07
C ALA A 13 26.27 16.53 4.24
N LEU A 14 25.75 15.54 4.97
CA LEU A 14 26.49 14.90 6.07
C LEU A 14 27.64 14.04 5.54
N VAL A 15 27.41 13.24 4.50
CA VAL A 15 28.46 12.44 3.84
C VAL A 15 29.57 13.33 3.28
N PHE A 16 29.21 14.42 2.60
CA PHE A 16 30.20 15.37 2.10
C PHE A 16 31.03 15.99 3.25
N GLU A 17 30.37 16.40 4.33
CA GLU A 17 31.04 17.06 5.44
C GLU A 17 31.91 16.09 6.26
N GLU A 18 31.50 14.83 6.39
CA GLU A 18 32.30 13.76 6.97
C GLU A 18 33.63 13.60 6.20
N LEU A 19 33.56 13.43 4.88
CA LEU A 19 34.74 13.28 4.03
C LEU A 19 35.65 14.52 4.08
N ARG A 20 35.08 15.71 3.98
CA ARG A 20 35.83 16.98 4.04
C ARG A 20 36.54 17.15 5.38
N GLN A 21 35.88 16.83 6.48
CA GLN A 21 36.48 16.93 7.81
C GLN A 21 37.56 15.86 8.02
N ALA A 22 37.35 14.64 7.52
CA ALA A 22 38.36 13.58 7.56
C ALA A 22 39.62 13.98 6.79
N GLU A 23 39.49 14.49 5.55
CA GLU A 23 40.62 14.94 4.73
C GLU A 23 41.40 16.09 5.41
N ALA A 24 40.68 17.06 5.99
CA ALA A 24 41.32 18.14 6.75
C ALA A 24 42.12 17.60 7.94
N LEU A 25 41.59 16.60 8.67
CA LEU A 25 42.31 15.98 9.78
C LEU A 25 43.55 15.18 9.32
N ASP A 26 43.44 14.44 8.23
CA ASP A 26 44.56 13.67 7.65
C ASP A 26 45.72 14.56 7.19
N GLN A 27 45.39 15.78 6.73
CA GLN A 27 46.37 16.80 6.33
C GLN A 27 46.90 17.63 7.52
N GLY A 28 46.42 17.36 8.74
CA GLY A 28 46.81 18.10 9.94
C GLY A 28 46.23 19.52 10.02
N GLU A 29 45.18 19.81 9.24
CA GLU A 29 44.48 21.09 9.27
C GLU A 29 43.58 21.20 10.52
N ARG A 30 43.34 22.44 10.96
CA ARG A 30 42.39 22.72 12.04
C ARG A 30 40.98 22.86 11.46
N ILE A 31 40.01 22.12 12.00
CA ILE A 31 38.59 22.33 11.67
C ILE A 31 38.06 23.51 12.52
N PRO A 32 37.74 24.68 11.93
CA PRO A 32 37.16 25.79 12.66
C PRO A 32 35.68 25.54 12.95
N GLN A 33 35.16 26.17 14.02
CA GLN A 33 33.72 26.21 14.21
C GLN A 33 33.12 27.16 13.18
N GLU A 34 32.29 26.64 12.28
CA GLU A 34 31.68 27.43 11.22
C GLU A 34 30.24 27.01 10.93
N THR A 35 29.50 27.92 10.31
CA THR A 35 28.19 27.60 9.73
C THR A 35 28.39 27.42 8.24
N ARG A 36 28.21 26.18 7.76
CA ARG A 36 28.22 25.85 6.33
C ARG A 36 26.80 25.69 5.81
N GLY A 37 26.58 26.03 4.54
CA GLY A 37 25.33 25.79 3.81
C GLY A 37 25.50 24.69 2.77
N TRP A 38 24.45 23.90 2.54
CA TRP A 38 24.39 22.94 1.45
C TRP A 38 23.99 23.63 0.13
N VAL A 39 24.67 23.26 -0.96
CA VAL A 39 24.36 23.70 -2.33
C VAL A 39 24.06 22.47 -3.18
N ASP A 40 22.78 22.20 -3.39
CA ASP A 40 22.29 21.01 -4.08
C ASP A 40 22.90 20.84 -5.49
N ASP A 41 22.93 21.90 -6.31
CA ASP A 41 23.42 21.85 -7.70
C ASP A 41 24.86 21.36 -7.85
N ARG A 42 25.67 21.54 -6.80
CA ARG A 42 27.09 21.16 -6.79
C ARG A 42 27.38 19.99 -5.85
N ALA A 43 26.40 19.55 -5.08
CA ALA A 43 26.55 18.55 -4.02
C ALA A 43 27.73 18.85 -3.08
N VAL A 44 27.88 20.11 -2.66
CA VAL A 44 28.95 20.54 -1.74
C VAL A 44 28.42 21.37 -0.58
N THR A 45 29.15 21.34 0.54
CA THR A 45 28.97 22.33 1.62
C THR A 45 29.88 23.53 1.37
N VAL A 46 29.34 24.74 1.52
CA VAL A 46 30.11 26.00 1.43
C VAL A 46 30.13 26.70 2.77
N SER A 47 31.29 27.21 3.19
CA SER A 47 31.36 28.05 4.39
C SER A 47 30.59 29.34 4.17
N GLN A 48 29.71 29.69 5.10
CA GLN A 48 28.93 30.93 5.05
C GLN A 48 29.44 31.95 6.06
N ARG A 49 29.75 31.48 7.27
CA ARG A 49 30.34 32.30 8.33
C ARG A 49 31.20 31.44 9.25
N THR A 50 32.34 31.96 9.64
CA THR A 50 33.12 31.48 10.79
C THR A 50 32.42 31.91 12.08
N LYS A 51 32.36 31.02 13.07
CA LYS A 51 31.96 31.40 14.43
C LYS A 51 33.25 31.70 15.19
N GLU A 52 33.57 32.98 15.32
CA GLU A 52 34.73 33.40 16.12
C GLU A 52 34.43 33.28 17.62
N GLU A 53 33.17 33.48 18.02
CA GLU A 53 32.67 33.31 19.40
C GLU A 53 31.25 32.72 19.40
N ALA A 54 30.81 32.16 20.53
CA ALA A 54 29.41 31.81 20.72
C ALA A 54 28.56 33.08 20.76
N SER A 55 27.50 33.16 19.94
CA SER A 55 26.65 34.35 19.90
C SER A 55 25.97 34.58 21.27
N ASP A 56 26.16 35.77 21.85
CA ASP A 56 25.45 36.18 23.06
C ASP A 56 24.03 36.62 22.71
N TYR A 57 23.09 35.69 22.86
CA TYR A 57 21.66 35.95 22.66
C TYR A 57 21.02 36.76 23.80
N ARG A 58 21.76 37.04 24.89
CA ARG A 58 21.30 37.79 26.07
C ARG A 58 19.95 37.27 26.58
N TYR A 59 19.82 35.96 26.77
CA TYR A 59 18.58 35.36 27.27
C TYR A 59 18.21 35.97 28.64
N PHE A 60 16.99 36.50 28.73
CA PHE A 60 16.36 36.92 29.98
C PHE A 60 14.91 36.45 30.01
N PRO A 61 14.28 36.26 31.18
CA PRO A 61 12.87 35.89 31.27
C PRO A 61 12.00 36.96 30.62
N GLU A 62 11.12 36.57 29.70
CA GLU A 62 10.16 37.46 29.04
C GLU A 62 9.20 38.07 30.08
N PRO A 63 9.30 39.38 30.42
CA PRO A 63 8.48 39.99 31.46
C PRO A 63 7.00 40.12 31.06
N ASP A 64 6.70 40.17 29.76
CA ASP A 64 5.33 40.36 29.28
C ASP A 64 4.50 39.05 29.31
N LEU A 65 5.17 37.89 29.41
CA LEU A 65 4.52 36.58 29.49
C LEU A 65 4.60 36.03 30.94
N PRO A 66 3.47 35.92 31.66
CA PRO A 66 3.49 35.30 32.97
C PRO A 66 3.90 33.82 32.87
N PRO A 67 4.57 33.25 33.89
CA PRO A 67 4.96 31.85 33.88
C PRO A 67 3.76 30.92 33.67
N LEU A 68 3.84 30.08 32.64
CA LEU A 68 2.83 29.07 32.37
C LEU A 68 2.91 27.96 33.43
N ARG A 69 1.79 27.67 34.09
CA ARG A 69 1.67 26.59 35.07
C ARG A 69 0.60 25.60 34.62
N PHE A 70 1.00 24.36 34.44
CA PHE A 70 0.12 23.26 34.06
C PHE A 70 -0.16 22.39 35.29
N ASN A 71 -1.43 22.09 35.55
CA ASN A 71 -1.82 21.20 36.64
C ASN A 71 -1.85 19.74 36.16
N GLU A 72 -1.86 18.78 37.09
CA GLU A 72 -1.83 17.36 36.74
C GLU A 72 -3.05 16.95 35.91
N ALA A 73 -4.23 17.49 36.21
CA ALA A 73 -5.45 17.20 35.46
C ALA A 73 -5.33 17.59 33.97
N TYR A 74 -4.71 18.72 33.68
CA TYR A 74 -4.45 19.17 32.32
C TYR A 74 -3.41 18.28 31.63
N LEU A 75 -2.31 17.95 32.30
CA LEU A 75 -1.29 17.05 31.75
C LEU A 75 -1.87 15.67 31.44
N GLU A 76 -2.72 15.13 32.32
CA GLU A 76 -3.36 13.85 32.12
C GLU A 76 -4.37 13.89 30.97
N SER A 77 -5.11 14.99 30.80
CA SER A 77 -5.98 15.17 29.63
C SER A 77 -5.20 15.18 28.32
N LEU A 78 -3.99 15.76 28.31
CA LEU A 78 -3.13 15.76 27.12
C LEU A 78 -2.58 14.36 26.84
N ARG A 79 -2.09 13.65 27.87
CA ARG A 79 -1.63 12.27 27.72
C ARG A 79 -2.72 11.36 27.16
N ALA A 80 -3.94 11.49 27.66
CA ALA A 80 -5.09 10.72 27.17
C ALA A 80 -5.51 11.07 25.73
N SER A 81 -5.18 12.28 25.24
CA SER A 81 -5.46 12.72 23.87
C SER A 81 -4.41 12.28 22.85
N LEU A 82 -3.22 11.85 23.30
CA LEU A 82 -2.17 11.43 22.39
C LEU A 82 -2.55 10.11 21.71
N PRO A 83 -2.48 10.05 20.36
CA PRO A 83 -2.70 8.80 19.65
C PRO A 83 -1.57 7.81 19.92
N GLU A 84 -1.82 6.54 19.63
CA GLU A 84 -0.79 5.50 19.61
C GLU A 84 0.33 5.90 18.64
N LEU A 85 1.57 5.91 19.12
CA LEU A 85 2.73 6.25 18.28
C LEU A 85 3.01 5.15 17.24
N PRO A 86 3.61 5.50 16.08
CA PRO A 86 3.85 4.54 15.00
C PRO A 86 4.62 3.29 15.43
N GLU A 87 5.63 3.42 16.29
CA GLU A 87 6.43 2.28 16.77
C GLU A 87 5.60 1.31 17.64
N ALA A 88 4.80 1.85 18.57
CA ALA A 88 3.90 1.05 19.39
C ALA A 88 2.87 0.32 18.52
N LYS A 89 2.29 1.03 17.55
CA LYS A 89 1.33 0.48 16.59
C LYS A 89 1.95 -0.62 15.72
N ARG A 90 3.19 -0.42 15.24
CA ARG A 90 3.95 -1.42 14.48
C ARG A 90 4.14 -2.70 15.28
N ASN A 91 4.55 -2.59 16.54
CA ASN A 91 4.73 -3.74 17.42
C ASN A 91 3.41 -4.48 17.68
N ARG A 92 2.30 -3.74 17.81
CA ARG A 92 0.96 -4.35 17.89
C ARG A 92 0.58 -5.08 16.61
N PHE A 93 0.86 -4.51 15.44
CA PHE A 93 0.59 -5.14 14.14
C PHE A 93 1.42 -6.41 13.93
N LEU A 94 2.68 -6.42 14.36
CA LEU A 94 3.51 -7.63 14.41
C LEU A 94 2.89 -8.71 15.29
N ALA A 95 2.37 -8.34 16.47
CA ALA A 95 1.70 -9.27 17.38
C ALA A 95 0.39 -9.85 16.79
N LEU A 96 -0.23 -9.18 15.82
CA LEU A 96 -1.37 -9.69 15.05
C LEU A 96 -0.97 -10.69 13.93
N GLY A 97 0.33 -10.97 13.77
CA GLY A 97 0.85 -11.91 12.78
C GLY A 97 1.17 -11.28 11.42
N LEU A 98 1.24 -9.94 11.33
CA LEU A 98 1.80 -9.27 10.17
C LEU A 98 3.32 -9.42 10.13
N SER A 99 3.86 -9.49 8.92
CA SER A 99 5.31 -9.44 8.70
C SER A 99 5.86 -8.05 9.04
N ASP A 100 7.17 -7.99 9.23
CA ASP A 100 7.89 -6.74 9.50
C ASP A 100 7.61 -5.66 8.46
N HIS A 101 7.66 -6.06 7.17
CA HIS A 101 7.38 -5.18 6.05
C HIS A 101 5.93 -4.70 6.02
N GLU A 102 4.96 -5.61 6.18
CA GLU A 102 3.53 -5.23 6.23
C GLU A 102 3.25 -4.25 7.36
N ALA A 103 3.78 -4.52 8.56
CA ALA A 103 3.58 -3.68 9.73
C ALA A 103 4.22 -2.30 9.56
N GLU A 104 5.46 -2.24 9.03
CA GLU A 104 6.15 -0.98 8.75
C GLU A 104 5.40 -0.13 7.72
N THR A 105 5.02 -0.73 6.59
CA THR A 105 4.33 0.02 5.52
C THR A 105 2.94 0.49 5.94
N LEU A 106 2.22 -0.27 6.78
CA LEU A 106 0.91 0.16 7.29
C LEU A 106 1.00 1.37 8.23
N VAL A 107 2.10 1.54 8.98
CA VAL A 107 2.26 2.64 9.94
C VAL A 107 3.02 3.85 9.38
N GLU A 108 3.42 3.83 8.11
CA GLU A 108 4.06 4.96 7.44
C GLU A 108 3.23 6.25 7.53
N THR A 109 1.90 6.11 7.42
CA THR A 109 0.97 7.21 7.62
C THR A 109 -0.16 6.80 8.56
N ARG A 110 -0.66 7.78 9.32
CA ARG A 110 -1.76 7.58 10.26
C ARG A 110 -3.01 7.06 9.55
N ASP A 111 -3.38 7.70 8.44
CA ASP A 111 -4.60 7.41 7.70
C ASP A 111 -4.61 5.98 7.14
N ARG A 112 -3.45 5.48 6.69
CA ARG A 112 -3.30 4.09 6.23
C ARG A 112 -3.49 3.09 7.37
N ALA A 113 -2.89 3.37 8.52
CA ALA A 113 -3.05 2.52 9.69
C ALA A 113 -4.51 2.51 10.18
N GLU A 114 -5.15 3.67 10.25
CA GLU A 114 -6.56 3.79 10.66
C GLU A 114 -7.51 3.11 9.66
N PHE A 115 -7.27 3.26 8.36
CA PHE A 115 -8.05 2.58 7.33
C PHE A 115 -7.92 1.05 7.44
N PHE A 116 -6.71 0.53 7.66
CA PHE A 116 -6.48 -0.89 7.91
C PHE A 116 -7.24 -1.40 9.13
N GLU A 117 -7.19 -0.70 10.25
CA GLU A 117 -7.89 -1.12 11.47
C GLU A 117 -9.41 -1.07 11.29
N ALA A 118 -9.92 -0.02 10.63
CA ALA A 118 -11.33 0.12 10.30
C ALA A 118 -11.81 -1.00 9.36
N LEU A 119 -10.99 -1.37 8.37
CA LEU A 119 -11.30 -2.47 7.45
C LEU A 119 -11.27 -3.83 8.16
N LYS A 120 -10.19 -4.12 8.92
CA LYS A 120 -10.04 -5.36 9.70
C LYS A 120 -11.24 -5.58 10.61
N ALA A 121 -11.73 -4.53 11.29
CA ALA A 121 -12.87 -4.63 12.20
C ALA A 121 -14.20 -4.99 11.52
N ARG A 122 -14.29 -4.87 10.18
CA ARG A 122 -15.51 -5.12 9.39
C ARG A 122 -15.45 -6.43 8.59
N ILE A 123 -14.30 -7.06 8.49
CA ILE A 123 -14.14 -8.37 7.85
C ILE A 123 -14.53 -9.46 8.88
N GLY A 124 -15.46 -10.34 8.51
CA GLY A 124 -15.86 -11.47 9.35
C GLY A 124 -14.79 -12.58 9.43
N GLY A 125 -15.02 -13.55 10.32
CA GLY A 125 -14.12 -14.70 10.50
C GLY A 125 -13.14 -14.53 11.66
N ASP A 126 -12.09 -15.34 11.68
CA ASP A 126 -11.06 -15.27 12.73
C ASP A 126 -10.15 -14.03 12.57
N GLU A 127 -9.55 -13.61 13.68
CA GLU A 127 -8.76 -12.38 13.74
C GLU A 127 -7.53 -12.41 12.81
N GLN A 128 -6.88 -13.56 12.68
CA GLN A 128 -5.67 -13.69 11.87
C GLN A 128 -6.01 -13.56 10.38
N ARG A 129 -7.10 -14.20 9.96
CA ARG A 129 -7.64 -14.09 8.60
C ARG A 129 -8.07 -12.67 8.25
N ALA A 130 -8.86 -12.03 9.12
CA ALA A 130 -9.29 -10.65 8.92
C ALA A 130 -8.09 -9.69 8.82
N THR A 131 -7.07 -9.90 9.66
CA THR A 131 -5.81 -9.15 9.63
C THR A 131 -5.10 -9.28 8.29
N LYS A 132 -4.92 -10.50 7.79
CA LYS A 132 -4.20 -10.72 6.52
C LYS A 132 -4.98 -10.21 5.30
N LEU A 133 -6.30 -10.42 5.28
CA LEU A 133 -7.13 -9.89 4.20
C LEU A 133 -7.11 -8.36 4.17
N ALA A 134 -7.30 -7.71 5.32
CA ALA A 134 -7.24 -6.25 5.41
C ALA A 134 -5.88 -5.72 4.96
N ALA A 135 -4.78 -6.30 5.44
CA ALA A 135 -3.43 -5.88 5.05
C ALA A 135 -3.19 -6.03 3.55
N ASN A 136 -3.58 -7.16 2.94
CA ASN A 136 -3.43 -7.39 1.50
C ASN A 136 -4.19 -6.37 0.65
N TRP A 137 -5.41 -6.00 1.04
CA TRP A 137 -6.20 -5.02 0.30
C TRP A 137 -5.69 -3.59 0.50
N VAL A 138 -5.25 -3.24 1.71
CA VAL A 138 -4.71 -1.91 2.02
C VAL A 138 -3.36 -1.69 1.34
N LEU A 139 -2.45 -2.64 1.44
CA LEU A 139 -1.13 -2.55 0.81
C LEU A 139 -1.18 -2.77 -0.70
N GLY A 140 -2.18 -3.51 -1.18
CA GLY A 140 -2.39 -3.81 -2.60
C GLY A 140 -3.19 -2.72 -3.33
N GLU A 141 -4.52 -2.86 -3.33
CA GLU A 141 -5.40 -2.04 -4.18
C GLU A 141 -5.54 -0.60 -3.67
N VAL A 142 -5.67 -0.40 -2.35
CA VAL A 142 -5.77 0.95 -1.76
C VAL A 142 -4.44 1.69 -1.92
N GLY A 143 -3.31 1.02 -1.63
CA GLY A 143 -1.98 1.58 -1.84
C GLY A 143 -1.71 1.93 -3.31
N ARG A 144 -2.15 1.08 -4.25
CA ARG A 144 -2.06 1.40 -5.69
C ARG A 144 -2.86 2.64 -6.04
N TRP A 145 -4.11 2.72 -5.59
CA TRP A 145 -4.96 3.90 -5.83
C TRP A 145 -4.29 5.17 -5.31
N ALA A 146 -3.80 5.17 -4.06
CA ALA A 146 -3.15 6.33 -3.45
C ALA A 146 -1.90 6.77 -4.23
N ASN A 147 -1.11 5.81 -4.72
CA ASN A 147 0.07 6.09 -5.53
C ASN A 147 -0.26 6.63 -6.93
N GLU A 148 -1.34 6.14 -7.56
CA GLU A 148 -1.77 6.56 -8.90
C GLU A 148 -2.44 7.94 -8.89
N THR A 149 -3.26 8.24 -7.87
CA THR A 149 -3.97 9.52 -7.76
C THR A 149 -3.17 10.59 -7.03
N GLY A 150 -2.20 10.21 -6.20
CA GLY A 150 -1.51 11.11 -5.28
C GLY A 150 -2.43 11.72 -4.22
N GLN A 151 -3.61 11.13 -3.99
CA GLN A 151 -4.61 11.59 -3.04
C GLN A 151 -4.45 10.91 -1.68
N ASP A 152 -4.98 11.55 -0.65
CA ASP A 152 -4.98 10.99 0.69
C ASP A 152 -6.06 9.94 0.86
N LEU A 153 -5.86 8.98 1.77
CA LEU A 153 -6.82 7.91 2.00
C LEU A 153 -8.14 8.42 2.58
N ALA A 154 -8.12 9.60 3.22
CA ALA A 154 -9.32 10.29 3.66
C ALA A 154 -10.27 10.67 2.50
N ASP A 155 -9.73 10.85 1.29
CA ASP A 155 -10.50 11.20 0.09
C ASP A 155 -10.99 9.98 -0.69
N LEU A 156 -10.60 8.76 -0.29
CA LEU A 156 -10.98 7.53 -0.98
C LEU A 156 -12.49 7.27 -0.86
N PRO A 157 -13.26 7.30 -1.97
CA PRO A 157 -14.70 7.03 -1.94
C PRO A 157 -15.04 5.57 -1.56
N ALA A 158 -14.08 4.65 -1.77
CA ALA A 158 -14.15 3.25 -1.35
C ALA A 158 -13.87 3.11 0.16
N THR A 159 -14.83 3.53 0.99
CA THR A 159 -14.72 3.47 2.44
C THR A 159 -14.48 2.04 2.96
N PRO A 160 -13.95 1.87 4.19
CA PRO A 160 -13.75 0.54 4.79
C PRO A 160 -15.00 -0.35 4.78
N GLU A 161 -16.21 0.23 4.91
CA GLU A 161 -17.48 -0.49 4.81
C GLU A 161 -17.71 -1.07 3.41
N LYS A 162 -17.51 -0.25 2.37
CA LYS A 162 -17.70 -0.69 0.99
C LYS A 162 -16.67 -1.74 0.62
N LEU A 163 -15.42 -1.54 1.03
CA LEU A 163 -14.36 -2.51 0.78
C LEU A 163 -14.62 -3.83 1.54
N ALA A 164 -15.12 -3.79 2.78
CA ALA A 164 -15.51 -5.01 3.50
C ALA A 164 -16.63 -5.78 2.78
N LYS A 165 -17.66 -5.08 2.28
CA LYS A 165 -18.72 -5.70 1.45
C LYS A 165 -18.16 -6.34 0.18
N LEU A 166 -17.25 -5.65 -0.51
CA LEU A 166 -16.59 -6.16 -1.71
C LEU A 166 -15.80 -7.45 -1.40
N ILE A 167 -15.03 -7.45 -0.31
CA ILE A 167 -14.29 -8.62 0.15
C ILE A 167 -15.27 -9.76 0.42
N GLN A 168 -16.34 -9.53 1.16
CA GLN A 168 -17.36 -10.54 1.46
C GLN A 168 -17.96 -11.15 0.18
N MET A 169 -18.32 -10.33 -0.82
CA MET A 169 -18.85 -10.82 -2.10
C MET A 169 -17.84 -11.73 -2.82
N ALA A 170 -16.55 -11.42 -2.76
CA ALA A 170 -15.51 -12.26 -3.34
C ALA A 170 -15.35 -13.58 -2.55
N GLU A 171 -15.43 -13.54 -1.22
CA GLU A 171 -15.35 -14.74 -0.38
C GLU A 171 -16.55 -15.69 -0.57
N GLU A 172 -17.75 -15.14 -0.79
CA GLU A 172 -18.95 -15.90 -1.10
C GLU A 172 -18.95 -16.46 -2.54
N GLY A 173 -17.93 -16.13 -3.34
CA GLY A 173 -17.81 -16.55 -4.74
C GLY A 173 -18.76 -15.82 -5.69
N ALA A 174 -19.45 -14.77 -5.23
CA ALA A 174 -20.36 -13.97 -6.05
C ALA A 174 -19.61 -13.20 -7.16
N ILE A 175 -18.33 -12.89 -6.93
CA ILE A 175 -17.40 -12.33 -7.90
C ILE A 175 -16.05 -13.02 -7.80
N THR A 176 -15.29 -13.03 -8.90
CA THR A 176 -13.91 -13.54 -8.89
C THR A 176 -12.94 -12.52 -8.31
N ALA A 177 -11.74 -12.95 -7.95
CA ALA A 177 -10.68 -12.03 -7.48
C ALA A 177 -10.31 -10.97 -8.52
N ALA A 178 -10.37 -11.30 -9.82
CA ALA A 178 -10.12 -10.34 -10.89
C ALA A 178 -11.25 -9.30 -10.98
N ALA A 179 -12.50 -9.75 -10.93
CA ALA A 179 -13.67 -8.87 -10.91
C ALA A 179 -13.68 -7.97 -9.67
N ALA A 180 -13.25 -8.48 -8.51
CA ALA A 180 -13.19 -7.70 -7.28
C ALA A 180 -12.26 -6.47 -7.41
N LYS A 181 -11.12 -6.61 -8.10
CA LYS A 181 -10.21 -5.47 -8.36
C LYS A 181 -10.84 -4.45 -9.29
N GLU A 182 -11.54 -4.89 -10.33
CA GLU A 182 -12.25 -3.98 -11.24
C GLU A 182 -13.38 -3.22 -10.52
N VAL A 183 -14.12 -3.93 -9.65
CA VAL A 183 -15.15 -3.31 -8.82
C VAL A 183 -14.54 -2.31 -7.85
N PHE A 184 -13.40 -2.62 -7.23
CA PHE A 184 -12.69 -1.67 -6.37
C PHE A 184 -12.35 -0.38 -7.10
N SER A 185 -11.73 -0.45 -8.29
CA SER A 185 -11.40 0.74 -9.08
C SER A 185 -12.65 1.58 -9.38
N ALA A 186 -13.74 0.93 -9.78
CA ALA A 186 -15.00 1.63 -10.06
C ALA A 186 -15.62 2.29 -8.81
N VAL A 187 -15.55 1.62 -7.66
CA VAL A 187 -16.03 2.17 -6.38
C VAL A 187 -15.12 3.29 -5.89
N ALA A 188 -13.81 3.20 -6.10
CA ALA A 188 -12.84 4.24 -5.77
C ALA A 188 -13.00 5.50 -6.64
N GLU A 189 -13.54 5.37 -7.85
CA GLU A 189 -13.87 6.52 -8.70
C GLU A 189 -15.24 7.12 -8.38
N SER A 190 -16.26 6.28 -8.24
CA SER A 190 -17.66 6.71 -8.18
C SER A 190 -18.22 6.86 -6.78
N GLY A 191 -17.66 6.14 -5.81
CA GLY A 191 -18.25 5.97 -4.48
C GLY A 191 -19.55 5.17 -4.46
N GLU A 192 -19.94 4.50 -5.54
CA GLU A 192 -21.15 3.66 -5.55
C GLU A 192 -21.01 2.43 -4.64
N ASP A 193 -22.13 1.77 -4.32
CA ASP A 193 -22.09 0.52 -3.57
C ASP A 193 -21.51 -0.62 -4.45
N PRO A 194 -20.59 -1.45 -3.93
CA PRO A 194 -19.96 -2.53 -4.71
C PRO A 194 -20.96 -3.47 -5.38
N ALA A 195 -22.09 -3.79 -4.73
CA ALA A 195 -23.09 -4.68 -5.30
C ALA A 195 -23.77 -4.06 -6.53
N THR A 196 -24.05 -2.75 -6.48
CA THR A 196 -24.58 -2.00 -7.62
C THR A 196 -23.60 -1.95 -8.79
N VAL A 197 -22.30 -1.79 -8.51
CA VAL A 197 -21.27 -1.82 -9.55
C VAL A 197 -21.20 -3.19 -10.23
N VAL A 198 -21.25 -4.27 -9.45
CA VAL A 198 -21.26 -5.65 -9.96
C VAL A 198 -22.44 -5.89 -10.89
N GLU A 199 -23.64 -5.46 -10.49
CA GLU A 199 -24.86 -5.59 -11.31
C GLU A 199 -24.77 -4.77 -12.60
N LYS A 200 -24.43 -3.47 -12.51
CA LYS A 200 -24.33 -2.58 -13.68
C LYS A 200 -23.29 -3.04 -14.70
N ARG A 201 -22.17 -3.60 -14.24
CA ARG A 201 -21.08 -4.08 -15.11
C ARG A 201 -21.21 -5.56 -15.48
N GLY A 202 -22.19 -6.26 -14.92
CA GLY A 202 -22.42 -7.68 -15.19
C GLY A 202 -21.26 -8.58 -14.74
N LEU A 203 -20.58 -8.21 -13.65
CA LEU A 203 -19.33 -8.85 -13.17
C LEU A 203 -19.54 -10.05 -12.23
N ALA A 204 -20.79 -10.50 -12.06
CA ALA A 204 -21.10 -11.67 -11.26
C ALA A 204 -20.40 -12.93 -11.83
N THR A 205 -19.94 -13.81 -10.95
CA THR A 205 -19.32 -15.07 -11.32
C THR A 205 -20.30 -15.94 -12.12
N ILE A 206 -19.82 -16.53 -13.22
CA ILE A 206 -20.59 -17.52 -13.98
C ILE A 206 -20.54 -18.83 -13.19
N SER A 207 -21.63 -19.17 -12.52
CA SER A 207 -21.75 -20.36 -11.67
C SER A 207 -22.52 -21.51 -12.33
N GLY A 208 -23.20 -21.26 -13.45
CA GLY A 208 -23.90 -22.30 -14.21
C GLY A 208 -22.95 -23.10 -15.10
N ASP A 209 -22.89 -24.42 -14.89
CA ASP A 209 -22.04 -25.33 -15.66
C ASP A 209 -22.34 -25.25 -17.17
N ASP A 210 -23.60 -25.03 -17.56
CA ASP A 210 -24.00 -24.97 -18.98
C ASP A 210 -23.43 -23.74 -19.72
N GLU A 211 -23.46 -22.56 -19.09
CA GLU A 211 -22.93 -21.33 -19.70
C GLU A 211 -21.40 -21.37 -19.78
N LEU A 212 -20.74 -21.86 -18.73
CA LEU A 212 -19.28 -22.02 -18.73
C LEU A 212 -18.84 -23.10 -19.74
N THR A 213 -19.57 -24.21 -19.85
CA THR A 213 -19.30 -25.28 -20.84
C THR A 213 -19.41 -24.77 -22.27
N ALA A 214 -20.40 -23.92 -22.57
CA ALA A 214 -20.53 -23.31 -23.89
C ALA A 214 -19.30 -22.47 -24.25
N VAL A 215 -18.84 -21.61 -23.32
CA VAL A 215 -17.64 -20.78 -23.54
C VAL A 215 -16.38 -21.63 -23.65
N VAL A 216 -16.26 -22.71 -22.88
CA VAL A 216 -15.15 -23.66 -22.96
C VAL A 216 -15.10 -24.32 -24.34
N ARG A 217 -16.24 -24.78 -24.87
CA ARG A 217 -16.32 -25.39 -26.21
C ARG A 217 -15.95 -24.40 -27.30
N ASP A 218 -16.38 -23.15 -27.19
CA ASP A 218 -16.01 -22.08 -28.13
C ASP A 218 -14.50 -21.79 -28.06
N ALA A 219 -13.91 -21.78 -26.87
CA ALA A 219 -12.46 -21.61 -26.69
C ALA A 219 -11.67 -22.77 -27.31
N ILE A 220 -12.13 -24.02 -27.16
CA ILE A 220 -11.52 -25.20 -27.80
C ILE A 220 -11.63 -25.10 -29.33
N ALA A 221 -12.83 -24.79 -29.85
CA ALA A 221 -13.09 -24.70 -31.29
C ALA A 221 -12.28 -23.57 -31.96
N GLY A 222 -12.11 -22.44 -31.27
CA GLY A 222 -11.34 -21.29 -31.78
C GLY A 222 -9.82 -21.45 -31.73
N ASN A 223 -9.28 -22.48 -31.07
CA ASN A 223 -7.85 -22.59 -30.78
C ASN A 223 -7.29 -23.99 -31.10
N ALA A 224 -7.49 -24.47 -32.34
CA ALA A 224 -7.07 -25.81 -32.78
C ALA A 224 -5.59 -26.15 -32.51
N GLN A 225 -4.67 -25.19 -32.64
CA GLN A 225 -3.25 -25.41 -32.35
C GLN A 225 -3.00 -25.68 -30.86
N ALA A 226 -3.70 -24.98 -29.97
CA ALA A 226 -3.55 -25.19 -28.53
C ALA A 226 -4.10 -26.56 -28.11
N VAL A 227 -5.15 -27.04 -28.77
CA VAL A 227 -5.69 -28.39 -28.55
C VAL A 227 -4.67 -29.45 -28.98
N ALA A 228 -4.07 -29.30 -30.17
CA ALA A 228 -3.02 -30.22 -30.63
C ALA A 228 -1.80 -30.23 -29.69
N ASP A 229 -1.35 -29.05 -29.24
CA ASP A 229 -0.26 -28.91 -28.27
C ASP A 229 -0.57 -29.60 -26.93
N TYR A 230 -1.83 -29.54 -26.46
CA TYR A 230 -2.27 -30.22 -25.24
C TYR A 230 -2.18 -31.74 -25.39
N HIS A 231 -2.71 -32.32 -26.47
CA HIS A 231 -2.62 -33.77 -26.74
C HIS A 231 -1.18 -34.23 -27.01
N ALA A 232 -0.28 -33.33 -27.42
CA ALA A 232 1.15 -33.59 -27.53
C ALA A 232 1.90 -33.56 -26.16
N GLY A 233 1.18 -33.37 -25.05
CA GLY A 233 1.73 -33.38 -23.69
C GLY A 233 2.26 -32.04 -23.21
N LYS A 234 1.94 -30.93 -23.87
CA LYS A 234 2.44 -29.60 -23.50
C LYS A 234 1.52 -28.93 -22.47
N GLU A 235 1.87 -29.02 -21.19
CA GLU A 235 1.10 -28.44 -20.09
C GLU A 235 0.83 -26.92 -20.21
N SER A 236 1.64 -26.16 -20.97
CA SER A 236 1.36 -24.73 -21.18
C SER A 236 0.11 -24.46 -22.01
N ALA A 237 -0.35 -25.44 -22.80
CA ALA A 237 -1.49 -25.28 -23.71
C ALA A 237 -2.82 -25.12 -22.96
N ILE A 238 -3.02 -25.86 -21.86
CA ILE A 238 -4.24 -25.71 -21.03
C ILE A 238 -4.28 -24.33 -20.38
N LYS A 239 -3.14 -23.81 -19.90
CA LYS A 239 -3.04 -22.45 -19.32
C LYS A 239 -3.41 -21.37 -20.34
N PHE A 240 -3.04 -21.56 -21.61
CA PHE A 240 -3.44 -20.66 -22.68
C PHE A 240 -4.96 -20.71 -22.94
N LEU A 241 -5.55 -21.90 -23.00
CA LEU A 241 -7.00 -22.07 -23.18
C LEU A 241 -7.80 -21.49 -22.00
N VAL A 242 -7.34 -21.68 -20.76
CA VAL A 242 -7.90 -21.02 -19.58
C VAL A 242 -7.84 -19.50 -19.75
N GLY A 243 -6.74 -18.96 -20.26
CA GLY A 243 -6.62 -17.53 -20.60
C GLY A 243 -7.66 -17.06 -21.63
N GLN A 244 -7.98 -17.88 -22.64
CA GLN A 244 -9.03 -17.58 -23.61
C GLN A 244 -10.43 -17.60 -22.98
N VAL A 245 -10.73 -18.58 -22.12
CA VAL A 245 -11.99 -18.64 -21.38
C VAL A 245 -12.14 -17.43 -20.45
N MET A 246 -11.08 -17.06 -19.73
CA MET A 246 -11.08 -15.88 -18.87
C MET A 246 -11.29 -14.60 -19.67
N ARG A 247 -10.68 -14.48 -20.86
CA ARG A 247 -10.89 -13.33 -21.75
C ARG A 247 -12.31 -13.26 -22.28
N ALA A 248 -12.87 -14.38 -22.73
CA ALA A 248 -14.23 -14.47 -23.25
C ALA A 248 -15.28 -14.14 -22.17
N THR A 249 -15.05 -14.60 -20.94
CA THR A 249 -15.94 -14.33 -19.80
C THR A 249 -15.66 -13.00 -19.11
N ARG A 250 -14.67 -12.22 -19.55
CA ARG A 250 -14.18 -10.99 -18.88
C ARG A 250 -13.82 -11.21 -17.41
N GLY A 251 -13.19 -12.34 -17.12
CA GLY A 251 -12.75 -12.72 -15.78
C GLY A 251 -13.87 -13.18 -14.85
N ARG A 252 -15.08 -13.42 -15.36
CA ARG A 252 -16.24 -13.90 -14.58
C ARG A 252 -16.24 -15.41 -14.35
N ALA A 253 -15.47 -16.17 -15.11
CA ALA A 253 -15.29 -17.60 -14.85
C ALA A 253 -14.35 -17.82 -13.65
N ASP A 254 -14.68 -18.82 -12.83
CA ASP A 254 -13.74 -19.35 -11.85
C ASP A 254 -12.59 -20.07 -12.60
N PRO A 255 -11.32 -19.67 -12.40
CA PRO A 255 -10.18 -20.27 -13.11
C PRO A 255 -10.03 -21.77 -12.86
N GLN A 256 -10.32 -22.24 -11.65
CA GLN A 256 -10.22 -23.65 -11.29
C GLN A 256 -11.31 -24.45 -12.02
N LYS A 257 -12.57 -24.00 -11.94
CA LYS A 257 -13.67 -24.65 -12.67
C LYS A 257 -13.47 -24.64 -14.18
N ALA A 258 -12.97 -23.54 -14.74
CA ALA A 258 -12.66 -23.44 -16.16
C ALA A 258 -11.55 -24.43 -16.57
N THR A 259 -10.54 -24.61 -15.72
CA THR A 259 -9.46 -25.59 -15.94
C THR A 259 -10.02 -27.03 -15.89
N ASP A 260 -10.84 -27.34 -14.90
CA ASP A 260 -11.43 -28.67 -14.72
C ASP A 260 -12.35 -29.04 -15.89
N LEU A 261 -13.18 -28.11 -16.37
CA LEU A 261 -14.05 -28.31 -17.54
C LEU A 261 -13.26 -28.42 -18.85
N LEU A 262 -12.20 -27.63 -19.01
CA LEU A 262 -11.30 -27.73 -20.18
C LEU A 262 -10.64 -29.10 -20.24
N ALA A 263 -10.11 -29.59 -19.11
CA ALA A 263 -9.51 -30.92 -19.03
C ALA A 263 -10.54 -32.02 -19.36
N ALA A 264 -11.74 -31.94 -18.78
CA ALA A 264 -12.80 -32.90 -19.05
C ALA A 264 -13.24 -32.96 -20.52
N GLU A 265 -13.42 -31.80 -21.18
CA GLU A 265 -13.81 -31.75 -22.59
C GLU A 265 -12.68 -32.19 -23.54
N LEU A 266 -11.42 -31.87 -23.21
CA LEU A 266 -10.25 -32.27 -24.00
C LEU A 266 -9.93 -33.77 -23.86
N ASP A 267 -10.06 -34.34 -22.67
CA ASP A 267 -9.80 -35.77 -22.43
C ASP A 267 -10.94 -36.67 -22.95
N SER A 268 -12.14 -36.10 -23.18
CA SER A 268 -13.28 -36.80 -23.79
C SER A 268 -13.17 -36.95 -25.31
N LYS A 269 -12.21 -36.28 -25.96
CA LYS A 269 -11.96 -36.29 -27.41
C LYS A 269 -10.63 -36.96 -27.75
#